data_AF-A0A7T4EHV0-F1
#
_entry.id   AF-A0A7T4EHV0-F1
#
_cell.length_a   1.000
_cell.length_b   1.000
_cell.length_c   1.000
_cell.angle_alpha   90.00
_cell.angle_beta   90.00
_cell.angle_gamma   90.00
#
_symmetry.space_group_name_H-M   'P 1'
#
loop_
_entity.id
_entity.type
_entity.pdbx_description
1 polymer ?
#
loop_
_entity_poly.entity_id
_entity_poly.type
_entity_poly.pdbx_seq_one_letter_code
_entity_poly.pdbx_strand_id
1 'polypeptide(L)'
;MLPIFTAIEEIPDEVLAAGNTSTHRWLEDKLQGDSRPPEMTTYGVAGCVSAIGIALVTSLPAFKVARIRKALKQAGGATTFVKTFKRVYDEQRSRGVDFANAVQEGVNAGAHMAAPEAKQALLDLFNLGNLYSACFE
;
A
#
# COMPACT_ATOMS: atom_id res chain seq x y z
N MET A 1 2.45 4.15 10.81
CA MET A 1 2.06 2.91 10.10
C MET A 1 1.18 3.34 8.95
N LEU A 2 1.38 2.82 7.74
CA LEU A 2 0.52 3.21 6.62
C LEU A 2 -0.86 2.57 6.76
N PRO A 3 -1.93 3.35 6.98
CA PRO A 3 -3.25 2.79 7.22
C PRO A 3 -3.77 2.03 5.99
N ILE A 4 -3.23 2.29 4.79
CA ILE A 4 -3.64 1.58 3.59
C ILE A 4 -3.25 0.09 3.58
N PHE A 5 -2.02 -0.25 3.96
CA PHE A 5 -1.60 -1.65 3.98
C PHE A 5 -2.33 -2.42 5.08
N THR A 6 -2.59 -1.77 6.22
CA THR A 6 -3.41 -2.34 7.30
C THR A 6 -4.85 -2.57 6.83
N ALA A 7 -5.48 -1.59 6.18
CA ALA A 7 -6.82 -1.73 5.63
C ALA A 7 -6.89 -2.90 4.64
N ILE A 8 -5.93 -3.00 3.71
CA ILE A 8 -5.89 -4.13 2.77
C ILE A 8 -5.71 -5.47 3.50
N GLU A 9 -4.93 -5.53 4.57
CA GLU A 9 -4.75 -6.75 5.37
C GLU A 9 -6.04 -7.17 6.11
N GLU A 10 -6.77 -6.19 6.63
CA GLU A 10 -8.00 -6.36 7.41
C GLU A 10 -9.25 -6.61 6.56
N ILE A 11 -9.19 -6.43 5.24
CA ILE A 11 -10.37 -6.59 4.39
C ILE A 11 -10.93 -8.03 4.51
N PRO A 12 -12.23 -8.19 4.78
CA PRO A 12 -12.86 -9.50 4.87
C PRO A 12 -12.83 -10.25 3.52
N ASP A 13 -12.70 -11.57 3.57
CA ASP A 13 -12.71 -12.41 2.36
C ASP A 13 -14.05 -12.32 1.60
N GLU A 14 -15.17 -12.13 2.33
CA GLU A 14 -16.50 -11.88 1.78
C GLU A 14 -16.58 -10.58 0.96
N VAL A 15 -15.87 -9.53 1.40
CA VAL A 15 -15.82 -8.24 0.69
C VAL A 15 -15.01 -8.37 -0.60
N LEU A 16 -13.92 -9.13 -0.56
CA LEU A 16 -13.11 -9.44 -1.76
C LEU A 16 -13.89 -10.32 -2.74
N ALA A 17 -14.62 -11.32 -2.24
CA ALA A 17 -15.42 -12.24 -3.04
C ALA A 17 -16.64 -11.56 -3.68
N ALA A 18 -17.22 -10.56 -3.01
CA ALA A 18 -18.31 -9.74 -3.54
C ALA A 18 -17.88 -8.84 -4.73
N GLY A 19 -16.58 -8.79 -5.04
CA GLY A 19 -16.04 -8.16 -6.22
C GLY A 19 -15.62 -6.70 -6.02
N ASN A 20 -15.32 -6.04 -7.15
CA ASN A 20 -14.67 -4.73 -7.17
C ASN A 20 -15.45 -3.69 -6.38
N THR A 21 -16.75 -3.51 -6.64
CA THR A 21 -17.58 -2.47 -6.01
C THR A 21 -17.59 -2.56 -4.49
N SER A 22 -17.72 -3.77 -3.94
CA SER A 22 -17.73 -3.99 -2.48
C SER A 22 -16.34 -3.77 -1.87
N THR A 23 -15.30 -4.26 -2.55
CA THR A 23 -13.90 -4.03 -2.15
C THR A 23 -13.55 -2.55 -2.12
N HIS A 24 -13.95 -1.83 -3.17
CA HIS A 24 -13.73 -0.39 -3.31
C HIS A 24 -14.46 0.40 -2.23
N ARG A 25 -15.75 0.14 -2.01
CA ARG A 25 -16.51 0.82 -0.93
C ARG A 25 -15.95 0.56 0.46
N TRP A 26 -15.52 -0.67 0.74
CA TRP A 26 -14.95 -0.99 2.04
C TRP A 26 -13.62 -0.26 2.27
N LEU A 27 -12.76 -0.23 1.25
CA LEU A 27 -11.50 0.51 1.32
C LEU A 27 -11.78 2.01 1.48
N GLU A 28 -12.73 2.55 0.73
CA GLU A 28 -13.14 3.94 0.82
C GLU A 28 -13.62 4.31 2.23
N ASP A 29 -14.53 3.53 2.81
CA ASP A 29 -15.05 3.73 4.18
C ASP A 29 -13.93 3.64 5.23
N LYS A 30 -13.06 2.62 5.14
CA LYS A 30 -11.98 2.43 6.10
C LYS A 30 -10.91 3.51 6.05
N LEU A 31 -10.65 4.07 4.87
CA LEU A 31 -9.64 5.11 4.68
C LEU A 31 -10.20 6.51 4.94
N GLN A 32 -11.50 6.73 4.67
CA GLN A 32 -12.21 7.96 5.03
C GLN A 32 -12.57 8.01 6.53
N GLY A 33 -12.80 6.87 7.19
CA GLY A 33 -13.09 6.78 8.63
C GLY A 33 -11.92 7.22 9.53
N ASP A 34 -10.70 7.22 9.00
CA ASP A 34 -9.50 7.80 9.65
C ASP A 34 -9.36 9.32 9.36
N SER A 35 -10.25 9.89 8.55
CA SER A 35 -10.28 11.32 8.17
C SER A 35 -11.18 12.16 9.07
N ARG A 36 -11.12 11.95 10.39
CA ARG A 36 -11.45 13.05 11.31
C ARG A 36 -10.21 13.96 11.29
N PRO A 37 -10.28 15.19 10.77
CA PRO A 37 -9.08 15.99 10.56
C PRO A 37 -8.40 16.18 11.93
N PRO A 38 -7.19 15.65 12.18
CA PRO A 38 -6.39 16.23 13.23
C PRO A 38 -6.04 17.63 12.73
N GLU A 39 -6.52 18.63 13.47
CA GLU A 39 -6.01 19.99 13.39
C GLU A 39 -4.50 19.96 13.13
N MET A 40 -4.10 20.58 12.02
CA MET A 40 -2.74 21.02 11.75
C MET A 40 -1.62 20.01 12.07
N THR A 41 -1.47 18.94 11.28
CA THR A 41 -0.18 18.23 11.22
C THR A 41 0.08 17.69 9.82
N THR A 42 1.05 18.33 9.16
CA THR A 42 1.87 17.84 8.04
C THR A 42 1.15 17.19 6.84
N TYR A 43 1.22 17.87 5.69
CA TYR A 43 0.81 17.40 4.37
C TYR A 43 1.44 16.05 3.90
N GLY A 44 2.25 15.36 4.71
CA GLY A 44 3.01 14.16 4.33
C GLY A 44 2.43 12.80 4.73
N VAL A 45 1.35 12.73 5.52
CA VAL A 45 0.73 11.42 5.90
C VAL A 45 -0.74 11.36 5.51
N ALA A 46 -1.53 12.39 5.83
CA ALA A 46 -2.96 12.43 5.46
C ALA A 46 -3.17 12.49 3.94
N GLY A 47 -2.33 13.25 3.22
CA GLY A 47 -2.39 13.35 1.76
C GLY A 47 -2.12 12.01 1.06
N CYS A 48 -1.32 11.15 1.68
CA CYS A 48 -1.01 9.86 1.10
C CYS A 48 -2.15 8.85 1.18
N VAL A 49 -2.82 8.80 2.33
CA VAL A 49 -3.95 7.90 2.54
C VAL A 49 -5.06 8.22 1.55
N SER A 50 -5.31 9.50 1.31
CA SER A 50 -6.30 9.96 0.35
C SER A 50 -5.90 9.63 -1.10
N ALA A 51 -4.68 9.94 -1.53
CA ALA A 51 -4.26 9.69 -2.92
C ALA A 51 -4.20 8.19 -3.27
N ILE A 52 -3.71 7.37 -2.35
CA ILE A 52 -3.60 5.92 -2.55
C ILE A 52 -4.95 5.25 -2.40
N GLY A 53 -5.74 5.68 -1.42
CA GLY A 53 -7.10 5.22 -1.23
C GLY A 53 -7.92 5.44 -2.50
N ILE A 54 -7.84 6.63 -3.08
CA ILE A 54 -8.53 6.95 -4.34
C ILE A 54 -7.98 6.12 -5.50
N ALA A 55 -6.65 5.96 -5.64
CA ALA A 55 -6.07 5.14 -6.72
C ALA A 55 -6.48 3.66 -6.62
N LEU A 56 -6.50 3.08 -5.41
CA LEU A 56 -6.93 1.71 -5.17
C LEU A 56 -8.43 1.50 -5.45
N VAL A 57 -9.26 2.44 -4.97
CA VAL A 57 -10.72 2.44 -5.13
C VAL A 57 -11.11 2.61 -6.61
N THR A 58 -10.28 3.25 -7.43
CA THR A 58 -10.62 3.54 -8.83
C THR A 58 -9.98 2.59 -9.84
N SER A 59 -8.81 2.01 -9.56
CA SER A 59 -8.01 1.30 -10.59
C SER A 59 -7.61 -0.14 -10.28
N LEU A 60 -7.67 -0.60 -9.02
CA LEU A 60 -7.28 -1.97 -8.67
C LEU A 60 -8.48 -2.92 -8.57
N PRO A 61 -8.54 -4.00 -9.37
CA PRO A 61 -9.58 -5.01 -9.21
C PRO A 61 -9.43 -5.77 -7.89
N ALA A 62 -10.54 -6.26 -7.34
CA ALA A 62 -10.61 -6.96 -6.05
C ALA A 62 -9.64 -8.12 -5.95
N PHE A 63 -9.42 -8.85 -7.05
CA PHE A 63 -8.44 -9.92 -7.10
C PHE A 63 -6.98 -9.45 -6.88
N LYS A 64 -6.60 -8.26 -7.38
CA LYS A 64 -5.28 -7.67 -7.06
C LYS A 64 -5.20 -7.29 -5.58
N VAL A 65 -6.27 -6.72 -5.02
CA VAL A 65 -6.33 -6.40 -3.57
C VAL A 65 -6.19 -7.68 -2.72
N ALA A 66 -6.87 -8.76 -3.09
CA ALA A 66 -6.74 -10.07 -2.43
C ALA A 66 -5.31 -10.61 -2.49
N ARG A 67 -4.63 -10.45 -3.64
CA ARG A 67 -3.22 -10.82 -3.79
C ARG A 67 -2.30 -9.98 -2.90
N ILE A 68 -2.53 -8.66 -2.82
CA ILE A 68 -1.78 -7.79 -1.92
C ILE A 68 -2.00 -8.20 -0.47
N ARG A 69 -3.25 -8.43 -0.03
CA ARG A 69 -3.55 -8.95 1.31
C ARG A 69 -2.79 -10.23 1.62
N LYS A 70 -2.77 -11.18 0.67
CA LYS A 70 -2.02 -12.43 0.82
C LYS A 70 -0.51 -12.18 0.93
N ALA A 71 0.04 -11.27 0.12
CA ALA A 71 1.45 -10.88 0.20
C ALA A 71 1.82 -10.25 1.54
N LEU A 72 0.97 -9.35 2.06
CA LEU A 72 1.19 -8.72 3.37
C LEU A 72 1.16 -9.78 4.48
N LYS A 73 0.17 -10.69 4.48
CA LYS A 73 0.13 -11.79 5.44
C LYS A 73 1.36 -12.70 5.34
N GLN A 74 1.82 -13.02 4.13
CA GLN A 74 3.03 -13.81 3.90
C GLN A 74 4.32 -13.08 4.30
N ALA A 75 4.32 -11.75 4.25
CA ALA A 75 5.41 -10.91 4.71
C ALA A 75 5.48 -10.75 6.25
N GLY A 76 4.57 -11.38 7.01
CA GLY A 76 4.46 -11.18 8.46
C GLY A 76 3.65 -9.94 8.85
N GLY A 77 2.74 -9.51 7.97
CA GLY A 77 1.79 -8.42 8.16
C GLY A 77 2.23 -7.10 7.52
N ALA A 78 1.29 -6.16 7.43
CA ALA A 78 1.49 -4.82 6.87
C ALA A 78 2.63 -4.07 7.56
N THR A 79 2.75 -4.21 8.88
CA THR A 79 3.81 -3.58 9.68
C THR A 79 5.20 -4.05 9.26
N THR A 80 5.37 -5.36 9.11
CA THR A 80 6.65 -5.98 8.76
C THR A 80 7.04 -5.63 7.33
N PHE A 81 6.07 -5.66 6.42
CA PHE A 81 6.22 -5.19 5.05
C PHE A 81 6.72 -3.74 5.02
N VAL A 82 6.01 -2.80 5.65
CA VAL A 82 6.35 -1.36 5.61
C VAL A 82 7.71 -1.07 6.24
N LYS A 83 8.04 -1.73 7.37
CA LYS A 83 9.36 -1.58 8.01
C LYS A 83 10.48 -2.06 7.08
N THR A 84 10.31 -3.21 6.45
CA THR A 84 11.31 -3.78 5.55
C THR A 84 11.44 -2.95 4.27
N PHE A 85 10.30 -2.55 3.70
CA PHE A 85 10.22 -1.67 2.54
C PHE A 85 10.97 -0.36 2.81
N LYS A 86 10.64 0.36 3.90
CA LYS A 86 11.30 1.63 4.26
C LYS A 86 12.80 1.41 4.53
N ARG A 87 13.11 0.34 5.28
CA ARG A 87 14.41 -0.35 5.35
C ARG A 87 15.26 -0.16 4.10
N VAL A 88 14.86 -0.94 3.11
CA VAL A 88 15.59 -1.14 1.87
C VAL A 88 15.48 0.08 0.97
N TYR A 89 14.32 0.72 0.92
CA TYR A 89 14.12 1.92 0.13
C TYR A 89 15.06 3.05 0.57
N ASP A 90 15.10 3.39 1.87
CA ASP A 90 15.94 4.48 2.39
C ASP A 90 17.42 4.16 2.13
N GLU A 91 17.82 2.90 2.31
CA GLU A 91 19.16 2.41 2.00
C GLU A 91 19.49 2.60 0.51
N GLN A 92 18.61 2.20 -0.41
CA GLN A 92 18.82 2.35 -1.85
C GLN A 92 18.89 3.82 -2.28
N ARG A 93 18.02 4.67 -1.73
CA ARG A 93 18.06 6.12 -2.01
C ARG A 93 19.31 6.78 -1.47
N SER A 94 19.80 6.38 -0.30
CA SER A 94 21.07 6.86 0.25
C SER A 94 22.27 6.54 -0.65
N ARG A 95 22.16 5.48 -1.45
CA ARG A 95 23.17 5.03 -2.43
C ARG A 95 23.01 5.71 -3.80
N GLY A 96 22.06 6.63 -3.97
CA GLY A 96 21.81 7.33 -5.23
C GLY A 96 21.01 6.54 -6.26
N VAL A 97 20.42 5.39 -5.89
CA VAL A 97 19.52 4.63 -6.76
C VAL A 97 18.27 5.45 -7.04
N ASP A 98 17.77 5.43 -8.29
CA ASP A 98 16.54 6.13 -8.65
C ASP A 98 15.32 5.58 -7.90
N PHE A 99 14.28 6.39 -7.86
CA PHE A 99 13.05 6.09 -7.13
C PHE A 99 12.43 4.75 -7.53
N ALA A 100 12.30 4.48 -8.83
CA ALA A 100 11.60 3.30 -9.34
C ALA A 100 12.34 2.01 -8.92
N ASN A 101 13.66 2.02 -9.05
CA ASN A 101 14.51 0.90 -8.64
C ASN A 101 14.53 0.75 -7.11
N ALA A 102 14.56 1.84 -6.34
CA ALA A 102 14.49 1.77 -4.87
C ALA A 102 13.15 1.17 -4.38
N VAL A 103 12.03 1.56 -5.01
CA VAL A 103 10.71 0.96 -4.75
C VAL A 103 10.70 -0.53 -5.10
N GLN A 104 11.25 -0.88 -6.27
CA GLN A 104 11.32 -2.27 -6.74
C GLN A 104 12.04 -3.18 -5.74
N GLU A 105 13.19 -2.74 -5.25
CA GLU A 105 13.97 -3.46 -4.23
C GLU A 105 13.25 -3.52 -2.88
N GLY A 106 12.63 -2.40 -2.47
CA GLY A 106 11.82 -2.35 -1.25
C GLY A 106 10.65 -3.33 -1.26
N VAL A 107 9.91 -3.42 -2.38
CA VAL A 107 8.81 -4.38 -2.55
C VAL A 107 9.34 -5.81 -2.60
N ASN A 108 10.43 -6.05 -3.31
CA ASN A 108 11.04 -7.38 -3.40
C ASN A 108 11.51 -7.89 -2.04
N ALA A 109 12.09 -7.03 -1.20
CA ALA A 109 12.51 -7.38 0.15
C ALA A 109 11.32 -7.52 1.11
N GLY A 110 10.42 -6.55 1.12
CA GLY A 110 9.25 -6.51 2.01
C GLY A 110 8.27 -7.64 1.73
N ALA A 111 8.10 -8.02 0.46
CA ALA A 111 7.19 -9.08 0.03
C ALA A 111 7.95 -10.27 -0.56
N HIS A 112 9.16 -10.59 -0.05
CA HIS A 112 10.02 -11.63 -0.62
C HIS A 112 9.33 -13.00 -0.80
N MET A 113 8.47 -13.39 0.15
CA MET A 113 7.67 -14.62 0.12
C MET A 113 6.42 -14.55 -0.76
N ALA A 114 6.04 -13.35 -1.23
CA ALA A 114 4.85 -13.15 -2.03
C ALA A 114 5.05 -13.64 -3.47
N ALA A 115 3.94 -14.08 -4.07
CA ALA A 115 3.90 -14.46 -5.47
C ALA A 115 4.27 -13.26 -6.38
N PRO A 116 4.87 -13.50 -7.56
CA PRO A 116 5.30 -12.45 -8.49
C PRO A 116 4.17 -11.48 -8.84
N GLU A 117 2.94 -11.98 -8.97
CA GLU A 117 1.78 -11.15 -9.33
C GLU A 117 1.34 -10.22 -8.19
N ALA A 118 1.61 -10.61 -6.94
CA ALA A 118 1.32 -9.78 -5.78
C ALA A 118 2.41 -8.70 -5.59
N LYS A 119 3.67 -9.04 -5.86
CA LYS A 119 4.75 -8.06 -5.99
C LYS A 119 4.44 -7.05 -7.09
N GLN A 120 3.99 -7.52 -8.26
CA GLN A 120 3.57 -6.63 -9.35
C GLN A 120 2.42 -5.71 -8.95
N ALA A 121 1.41 -6.23 -8.24
CA ALA A 121 0.30 -5.39 -7.76
C ALA A 121 0.77 -4.31 -6.75
N LEU A 122 1.76 -4.61 -5.92
CA LEU A 122 2.40 -3.63 -5.04
C LEU A 122 3.18 -2.59 -5.85
N LEU A 123 3.95 -3.00 -6.85
CA LEU A 123 4.70 -2.08 -7.73
C LEU A 123 3.76 -1.16 -8.52
N ASP A 124 2.69 -1.71 -9.09
CA ASP A 124 1.65 -0.97 -9.78
C ASP A 124 1.06 0.09 -8.83
N LEU A 125 0.80 -0.28 -7.57
CA LEU A 125 0.33 0.64 -6.55
C LEU A 125 1.32 1.80 -6.34
N PHE A 126 2.61 1.51 -6.16
CA PHE A 126 3.63 2.56 -5.99
C PHE A 126 3.83 3.45 -7.23
N ASN A 127 3.71 2.88 -8.44
CA ASN A 127 3.82 3.60 -9.70
C ASN A 127 2.63 4.51 -10.00
N LEU A 128 1.44 4.18 -9.48
CA LEU A 128 0.20 4.93 -9.77
C LEU A 128 0.16 6.34 -9.18
N GLY A 129 1.11 6.76 -8.34
CA GLY A 129 1.00 8.12 -7.79
C GLY A 129 2.13 8.62 -6.90
N ASN A 130 3.41 8.42 -7.26
CA ASN A 130 4.54 8.91 -6.45
C ASN A 130 4.36 8.57 -4.96
N LEU A 131 3.92 7.33 -4.74
CA LEU A 131 3.34 6.90 -3.48
C LEU A 131 4.32 7.07 -2.32
N TYR A 132 5.61 6.93 -2.62
CA TYR A 132 6.66 7.23 -1.66
C TYR A 132 6.72 8.73 -1.28
N SER A 133 6.76 9.67 -2.23
CA SER A 133 6.81 11.10 -1.89
C SER A 133 5.54 11.60 -1.19
N ALA A 134 4.41 10.93 -1.38
CA ALA A 134 3.19 11.26 -0.66
C ALA A 134 3.15 10.68 0.76
N CYS A 135 3.81 9.54 1.05
CA CYS A 135 3.62 8.73 2.28
C CYS A 135 4.84 8.58 3.19
N PHE A 136 6.01 8.75 2.61
CA PHE A 136 7.27 8.34 3.20
C PHE A 136 8.33 9.45 3.15
N GLU A 137 7.99 10.60 2.57
CA GLU A 137 8.79 11.83 2.53
C GLU A 137 8.21 12.88 3.48
#